data_AF-A4FJ41-F1
#
_entry.id   AF-A4FJ41-F1
#
_cell.length_a   1.000
_cell.length_b   1.000
_cell.length_c   1.000
_cell.angle_alpha   90.00
_cell.angle_beta   90.00
_cell.angle_gamma   90.00
#
_symmetry.space_group_name_H-M   'P 1'
#
loop_
_entity.id
_entity.type
_entity.pdbx_description
1 polymer ?
#
loop_
_entity_poly.entity_id
_entity_poly.type
_entity_poly.pdbx_seq_one_letter_code
_entity_poly.pdbx_strand_id
1 'polypeptide(L)'
;MLDAVPRAGARARERPLDGADAPLHGTALWTAVAAGITLMASGPLSYTNSADFSRYLPTGTSPLAVVVWTGLGGFLPSVVVTSVGALAATTVDMSDPQAGLETILPAWFRPVFPLALVLGSIAINAMTTYSSGLALQAMGVRIRRSLSVLVDGVLAVALTLYALLVSNFLDTVSNVLQLTVVLLGPSMAIYAADILLRRNRYDGPALSVEAPGGPFWYTGGVNWDGATALVVGTGAASLCVNTQLYTGPVARALDGVDLALPTGIALAVAAYAILLRPRP
;
A
#
# COMPACT_ATOMS: atom_id res chain seq x y z
N MET A 1 -54.15 29.36 2.02
CA MET A 1 -54.00 29.02 3.45
C MET A 1 -54.29 27.52 3.57
N LEU A 2 -53.46 26.73 2.86
CA LEU A 2 -52.40 25.85 3.39
C LEU A 2 -52.98 24.52 3.87
N ASP A 3 -53.23 23.63 2.90
CA ASP A 3 -53.44 22.21 3.14
C ASP A 3 -52.58 21.38 2.17
N ALA A 4 -52.05 20.27 2.70
CA ALA A 4 -51.36 19.16 2.06
C ALA A 4 -49.91 19.37 1.56
N VAL A 5 -48.95 19.15 2.47
CA VAL A 5 -47.57 18.71 2.14
C VAL A 5 -47.58 17.18 2.00
N PRO A 6 -47.29 16.59 0.82
CA PRO A 6 -47.15 15.14 0.69
C PRO A 6 -45.78 14.71 1.24
N ARG A 7 -45.80 13.79 2.22
CA ARG A 7 -44.61 13.11 2.72
C ARG A 7 -44.01 12.26 1.60
N ALA A 8 -42.81 12.60 1.14
CA ALA A 8 -42.00 11.77 0.26
C ALA A 8 -41.42 10.58 1.06
N GLY A 9 -42.30 9.63 1.39
CA GLY A 9 -41.96 8.29 1.84
C GLY A 9 -42.12 7.33 0.67
N ALA A 10 -41.15 7.29 -0.22
CA ALA A 10 -41.02 6.24 -1.21
C ALA A 10 -39.56 5.78 -1.19
N ARG A 11 -39.25 4.93 -0.20
CA ARG A 11 -38.06 4.07 -0.24
C ARG A 11 -38.12 3.36 -1.59
N ALA A 12 -37.17 3.66 -2.46
CA ALA A 12 -36.86 2.81 -3.59
C ALA A 12 -36.73 1.40 -3.03
N ARG A 13 -37.65 0.50 -3.42
CA ARG A 13 -37.39 -0.92 -3.35
C ARG A 13 -36.20 -1.14 -4.27
N GLU A 14 -35.01 -1.14 -3.69
CA GLU A 14 -33.84 -1.71 -4.32
C GLU A 14 -34.26 -3.08 -4.82
N ARG A 15 -34.17 -3.28 -6.13
CA ARG A 15 -34.31 -4.61 -6.70
C ARG A 15 -33.32 -5.51 -5.96
N PRO A 16 -33.71 -6.71 -5.54
CA PRO A 16 -32.75 -7.73 -5.15
C PRO A 16 -31.67 -7.77 -6.23
N LEU A 17 -30.41 -7.72 -5.82
CA LEU A 17 -29.28 -7.92 -6.72
C LEU A 17 -29.32 -9.39 -7.16
N ASP A 18 -30.18 -9.70 -8.13
CA ASP A 18 -30.24 -10.98 -8.84
C ASP A 18 -28.90 -11.18 -9.56
N GLY A 19 -27.89 -11.64 -8.81
CA GLY A 19 -26.51 -11.77 -9.27
C GLY A 19 -25.42 -11.72 -8.19
N ALA A 20 -25.72 -11.27 -6.95
CA ALA A 20 -24.72 -11.22 -5.88
C ALA A 20 -24.23 -12.60 -5.41
N ASP A 21 -25.03 -13.64 -5.66
CA ASP A 21 -24.77 -15.01 -5.19
C ASP A 21 -24.26 -15.96 -6.30
N ALA A 22 -24.06 -15.46 -7.53
CA ALA A 22 -23.54 -16.28 -8.61
C ALA A 22 -22.02 -16.50 -8.41
N PRO A 23 -21.52 -17.75 -8.41
CA PRO A 23 -20.08 -17.99 -8.32
C PRO A 23 -19.34 -17.28 -9.46
N LEU A 24 -18.29 -16.53 -9.11
CA LEU A 24 -17.47 -15.87 -10.11
C LEU A 24 -16.74 -16.91 -10.96
N HIS A 25 -16.80 -16.75 -12.28
CA HIS A 25 -16.15 -17.61 -13.26
C HIS A 25 -15.40 -16.80 -14.32
N GLY A 26 -14.45 -17.43 -14.99
CA GLY A 26 -13.69 -16.81 -16.09
C GLY A 26 -12.94 -15.56 -15.67
N THR A 27 -13.03 -14.50 -16.48
CA THR A 27 -12.32 -13.23 -16.30
C THR A 27 -12.76 -12.47 -15.05
N ALA A 28 -14.03 -12.58 -14.65
CA ALA A 28 -14.56 -11.94 -13.44
C ALA A 28 -13.89 -12.49 -12.16
N LEU A 29 -13.67 -13.81 -12.10
CA LEU A 29 -12.94 -14.44 -11.00
C LEU A 29 -11.50 -13.93 -10.93
N TRP A 30 -10.78 -13.94 -12.06
CA TRP A 30 -9.39 -13.49 -12.09
C TRP A 30 -9.24 -12.01 -11.77
N THR A 31 -10.20 -11.17 -12.17
CA THR A 31 -10.24 -9.75 -11.81
C THR A 31 -10.38 -9.57 -10.29
N ALA A 32 -11.31 -10.28 -9.66
CA ALA A 32 -11.49 -10.23 -8.20
C ALA A 32 -10.26 -10.74 -7.43
N VAL A 33 -9.69 -11.87 -7.87
CA VAL A 33 -8.47 -12.44 -7.28
C VAL A 33 -7.30 -11.48 -7.41
N ALA A 34 -7.08 -10.91 -8.59
CA ALA A 34 -5.97 -9.98 -8.84
C ALA A 34 -6.11 -8.67 -8.05
N ALA A 35 -7.33 -8.13 -7.95
CA ALA A 35 -7.62 -6.98 -7.10
C ALA A 35 -7.36 -7.29 -5.62
N GLY A 36 -7.80 -8.45 -5.13
CA GLY A 36 -7.54 -8.89 -3.75
C GLY A 36 -6.05 -9.09 -3.45
N ILE A 37 -5.30 -9.70 -4.36
CA ILE A 37 -3.84 -9.85 -4.25
C ILE A 37 -3.17 -8.49 -4.18
N THR A 38 -3.55 -7.56 -5.06
CA THR A 38 -3.00 -6.20 -5.10
C THR A 38 -3.28 -5.45 -3.79
N LEU A 39 -4.51 -5.55 -3.29
CA LEU A 39 -4.90 -4.94 -2.01
C LEU A 39 -4.08 -5.50 -0.84
N MET A 40 -3.91 -6.82 -0.77
CA MET A 40 -3.07 -7.45 0.26
C MET A 40 -1.58 -7.10 0.12
N ALA A 41 -1.06 -7.00 -1.10
CA ALA A 41 0.34 -6.68 -1.38
C ALA A 41 0.70 -5.24 -0.98
N SER A 42 -0.27 -4.32 -1.01
CA SER A 42 -0.05 -2.91 -0.65
C SER A 42 0.50 -2.74 0.78
N GLY A 43 0.07 -3.57 1.72
CA GLY A 43 0.49 -3.51 3.12
C GLY A 43 2.00 -3.72 3.26
N PRO A 44 2.54 -4.93 2.97
CA PRO A 44 3.97 -5.19 3.06
C PRO A 44 4.82 -4.25 2.19
N LEU A 45 4.36 -3.88 0.99
CA LEU A 45 5.09 -2.96 0.11
C LEU A 45 5.23 -1.55 0.68
N SER A 46 4.35 -1.15 1.61
CA SER A 46 4.44 0.15 2.30
C SER A 46 5.56 0.19 3.36
N TYR A 47 6.05 -0.96 3.82
CA TYR A 47 7.06 -1.06 4.89
C TYR A 47 8.49 -1.20 4.35
N THR A 48 8.87 -0.25 3.49
CA THR A 48 10.20 -0.19 2.87
C THR A 48 11.34 0.10 3.86
N ASN A 49 10.99 0.59 5.05
CA ASN A 49 11.89 0.94 6.15
C ASN A 49 12.34 -0.25 7.00
N SER A 50 12.05 -1.49 6.61
CA SER A 50 12.41 -2.70 7.37
C SER A 50 13.91 -2.79 7.70
N ALA A 51 14.76 -2.19 6.87
CA ALA A 51 16.20 -2.10 7.10
C ALA A 51 16.57 -1.32 8.39
N ASP A 52 15.75 -0.34 8.79
CA ASP A 52 15.97 0.47 9.99
C ASP A 52 15.87 -0.33 11.27
N PHE A 53 15.12 -1.44 11.27
CA PHE A 53 15.00 -2.32 12.41
C PHE A 53 16.11 -3.37 12.41
N SER A 54 16.45 -3.92 11.25
CA SER A 54 17.50 -4.94 11.14
C SER A 54 18.88 -4.43 11.56
N ARG A 55 19.15 -3.12 11.44
CA ARG A 55 20.45 -2.53 11.85
C ARG A 55 20.72 -2.62 13.35
N TYR A 56 19.67 -2.81 14.17
CA TYR A 56 19.80 -2.94 15.63
C TYR A 56 20.05 -4.38 16.08
N LEU A 57 20.03 -5.35 15.15
CA LEU A 57 20.33 -6.74 15.46
C LEU A 57 21.85 -6.94 15.65
N PRO A 58 22.25 -7.93 16.47
CA PRO A 58 23.65 -8.33 16.57
C PRO A 58 24.25 -8.65 15.20
N THR A 59 25.52 -8.31 15.00
CA THR A 59 26.23 -8.52 13.72
C THR A 59 26.33 -9.99 13.31
N GLY A 60 26.22 -10.93 14.26
CA GLY A 60 26.20 -12.37 14.01
C GLY A 60 24.83 -12.97 13.69
N THR A 61 23.76 -12.17 13.63
CA THR A 61 22.42 -12.67 13.34
C THR A 61 22.32 -13.14 11.89
N SER A 62 21.82 -14.37 11.70
CA SER A 62 21.63 -14.96 10.36
C SER A 62 20.63 -14.14 9.53
N PRO A 63 20.99 -13.70 8.30
CA PRO A 63 20.06 -13.00 7.41
C PRO A 63 18.79 -13.80 7.11
N LEU A 64 18.92 -15.13 6.95
CA LEU A 64 17.77 -16.01 6.72
C LEU A 64 16.83 -16.02 7.92
N ALA A 65 17.37 -16.02 9.15
CA ALA A 65 16.55 -15.95 10.36
C ALA A 65 15.78 -14.63 10.42
N VAL A 66 16.40 -13.50 10.07
CA VAL A 66 15.72 -12.20 10.01
C VAL A 66 14.56 -12.24 9.02
N VAL A 67 14.79 -12.75 7.80
CA VAL A 67 13.74 -12.85 6.77
C VAL A 67 12.61 -13.75 7.21
N VAL A 68 12.92 -14.95 7.72
CA VAL A 68 11.89 -15.94 8.11
C VAL A 68 11.08 -15.46 9.30
N TRP A 69 11.72 -15.00 10.39
CA TRP A 69 10.99 -14.57 11.58
C TRP A 69 10.18 -13.29 11.36
N THR A 70 10.72 -12.34 10.60
CA THR A 70 9.98 -11.12 10.22
C THR A 70 8.81 -11.47 9.29
N GLY A 71 9.06 -12.33 8.30
CA GLY A 71 8.04 -12.81 7.38
C GLY A 71 6.91 -13.56 8.08
N LEU A 72 7.22 -14.49 9.00
CA LEU A 72 6.22 -15.20 9.79
C LEU A 72 5.45 -14.27 10.74
N GLY A 73 6.15 -13.31 11.36
CA GLY A 73 5.55 -12.31 12.23
C GLY A 73 4.55 -11.41 11.52
N GLY A 74 4.77 -11.09 10.24
CA GLY A 74 3.80 -10.36 9.41
C GLY A 74 2.71 -11.27 8.83
N PHE A 75 3.10 -12.46 8.35
CA PHE A 75 2.21 -13.37 7.63
C PHE A 75 1.13 -13.97 8.54
N LEU A 76 1.49 -14.51 9.70
CA LEU A 76 0.53 -15.24 10.56
C LEU A 76 -0.61 -14.34 11.04
N PRO A 77 -0.36 -13.15 11.65
CA PRO A 77 -1.45 -12.26 12.05
C PRO A 77 -2.28 -11.77 10.86
N SER A 78 -1.63 -11.47 9.72
CA SER A 78 -2.33 -11.02 8.52
C SER A 78 -3.29 -12.07 8.00
N VAL A 79 -2.88 -13.35 7.94
CA VAL A 79 -3.73 -14.46 7.53
C VAL A 79 -4.91 -14.62 8.48
N VAL A 80 -4.66 -14.60 9.80
CA VAL A 80 -5.73 -14.76 10.80
C VAL A 80 -6.75 -13.64 10.69
N VAL A 81 -6.31 -12.37 10.71
CA VAL A 81 -7.20 -11.21 10.69
C VAL A 81 -7.94 -11.13 9.35
N THR A 82 -7.26 -11.35 8.23
CA THR A 82 -7.90 -11.33 6.90
C THR A 82 -8.92 -12.45 6.75
N SER A 83 -8.62 -13.66 7.28
CA SER A 83 -9.58 -14.77 7.27
C SER A 83 -10.82 -14.45 8.09
N VAL A 84 -10.66 -13.84 9.27
CA VAL A 84 -11.80 -13.39 10.11
C VAL A 84 -12.62 -12.34 9.36
N GLY A 85 -11.98 -11.36 8.74
CA GLY A 85 -12.67 -10.32 7.94
C GLY A 85 -13.41 -10.90 6.74
N ALA A 86 -12.78 -11.83 6.01
CA ALA A 86 -13.40 -12.51 4.88
C ALA A 86 -14.60 -13.37 5.30
N LEU A 87 -14.49 -14.11 6.41
CA LEU A 87 -15.62 -14.86 6.97
C LEU A 87 -16.75 -13.94 7.42
N ALA A 88 -16.44 -12.85 8.12
CA ALA A 88 -17.45 -11.86 8.52
C ALA A 88 -18.18 -11.28 7.29
N ALA A 89 -17.46 -10.99 6.21
CA ALA A 89 -18.02 -10.45 4.97
C ALA A 89 -19.04 -11.38 4.30
N THR A 90 -19.07 -12.68 4.64
CA THR A 90 -20.12 -13.61 4.16
C THR A 90 -21.44 -13.50 4.91
N THR A 91 -21.44 -12.81 6.05
CA THR A 91 -22.58 -12.80 6.99
C THR A 91 -23.14 -11.41 7.28
N VAL A 92 -22.34 -10.36 7.06
CA VAL A 92 -22.76 -8.97 7.26
C VAL A 92 -22.44 -8.13 6.04
N ASP A 93 -23.22 -7.07 5.86
CA ASP A 93 -22.92 -6.03 4.89
C ASP A 93 -21.64 -5.30 5.28
N MET A 94 -20.71 -5.22 4.34
CA MET A 94 -19.40 -4.57 4.48
C MET A 94 -19.35 -3.21 3.80
N SER A 95 -20.50 -2.64 3.43
CA SER A 95 -20.61 -1.23 3.01
C SER A 95 -20.15 -0.26 4.11
N ASP A 96 -20.43 -0.60 5.37
CA ASP A 96 -19.83 -0.05 6.58
C ASP A 96 -19.29 -1.20 7.45
N PRO A 97 -18.00 -1.55 7.31
CA PRO A 97 -17.42 -2.69 8.02
C PRO A 97 -17.49 -2.55 9.54
N GLN A 98 -17.49 -1.33 10.08
CA GLN A 98 -17.58 -1.11 11.52
C GLN A 98 -19.00 -1.44 11.99
N ALA A 99 -20.01 -0.81 11.40
CA ALA A 99 -21.40 -1.05 11.78
C ALA A 99 -21.82 -2.50 11.51
N GLY A 100 -21.38 -3.09 10.40
CA GLY A 100 -21.61 -4.49 10.06
C GLY A 100 -21.07 -5.44 11.12
N LEU A 101 -19.81 -5.29 11.53
CA LEU A 101 -19.20 -6.12 12.57
C LEU A 101 -19.87 -5.95 13.94
N GLU A 102 -20.26 -4.72 14.31
CA GLU A 102 -20.97 -4.45 15.57
C GLU A 102 -22.30 -5.22 15.72
N THR A 103 -22.91 -5.66 14.61
CA THR A 103 -24.14 -6.48 14.65
C THR A 103 -23.91 -7.91 15.15
N ILE A 104 -22.74 -8.49 14.90
CA ILE A 104 -22.38 -9.86 15.33
C ILE A 104 -21.71 -9.84 16.71
N LEU A 105 -21.15 -8.70 17.12
CA LEU A 105 -20.43 -8.59 18.38
C LEU A 105 -21.37 -8.62 19.61
N PRO A 106 -20.93 -9.22 20.73
CA PRO A 106 -21.64 -9.16 22.00
C PRO A 106 -21.88 -7.71 22.44
N ALA A 107 -23.02 -7.44 23.07
CA ALA A 107 -23.40 -6.08 23.48
C ALA A 107 -22.35 -5.38 24.38
N TRP A 108 -21.66 -6.14 25.24
CA TRP A 108 -20.61 -5.61 26.12
C TRP A 108 -19.35 -5.17 25.35
N PHE A 109 -19.10 -5.73 24.16
CA PHE A 109 -17.90 -5.45 23.37
C PHE A 109 -18.10 -4.32 22.36
N ARG A 110 -19.35 -3.93 22.06
CA ARG A 110 -19.67 -2.83 21.12
C ARG A 110 -18.94 -1.50 21.42
N PRO A 111 -18.81 -1.01 22.67
CA PRO A 111 -18.02 0.20 22.93
C PRO A 111 -16.50 -0.08 22.96
N VAL A 112 -16.09 -1.31 23.25
CA VAL A 112 -14.68 -1.71 23.34
C VAL A 112 -14.05 -1.83 21.96
N PHE A 113 -14.80 -2.31 20.98
CA PHE A 113 -14.35 -2.49 19.60
C PHE A 113 -13.84 -1.20 18.93
N PRO A 114 -14.63 -0.10 18.82
CA PRO A 114 -14.14 1.14 18.22
C PRO A 114 -13.03 1.77 19.06
N LEU A 115 -13.06 1.62 20.39
CA LEU A 115 -11.96 2.08 21.24
C LEU A 115 -10.65 1.36 20.90
N ALA A 116 -10.69 0.04 20.72
CA ALA A 116 -9.54 -0.75 20.31
C ALA A 116 -9.04 -0.34 18.91
N LEU A 117 -9.95 -0.07 17.96
CA LEU A 117 -9.60 0.44 16.63
C LEU A 117 -8.91 1.80 16.69
N VAL A 118 -9.42 2.73 17.51
CA VAL A 118 -8.83 4.05 17.71
C VAL A 118 -7.44 3.93 18.32
N LEU A 119 -7.28 3.15 19.39
CA LEU A 119 -5.99 2.95 20.05
C LEU A 119 -4.96 2.28 19.12
N GLY A 120 -5.38 1.26 18.37
CA GLY A 120 -4.54 0.61 17.37
C GLY A 120 -4.11 1.57 16.25
N SER A 121 -5.05 2.38 15.76
CA SER A 121 -4.79 3.40 14.74
C SER A 121 -3.82 4.47 15.23
N ILE A 122 -3.92 4.91 16.48
CA ILE A 122 -2.97 5.84 17.08
C ILE A 122 -1.59 5.20 17.18
N ALA A 123 -1.50 3.95 17.65
CA ALA A 123 -0.22 3.25 17.81
C ALA A 123 0.52 3.09 16.47
N ILE A 124 -0.19 2.67 15.41
CA ILE A 124 0.43 2.50 14.09
C ILE A 124 0.82 3.85 13.47
N ASN A 125 -0.02 4.88 13.60
CA ASN A 125 0.27 6.21 13.06
C ASN A 125 1.44 6.90 13.78
N ALA A 126 1.63 6.65 15.08
CA ALA A 126 2.79 7.16 15.80
C ALA A 126 4.10 6.59 15.25
N MET A 127 4.11 5.30 14.88
CA MET A 127 5.28 4.65 14.27
C MET A 127 5.54 5.16 12.85
N THR A 128 4.50 5.30 12.01
CA THR A 128 4.67 5.78 10.64
C THR A 128 5.14 7.24 10.59
N THR A 129 4.61 8.10 11.46
CA THR A 129 5.04 9.51 11.59
C THR A 129 6.48 9.63 12.10
N TYR A 130 6.93 8.71 12.93
CA TYR A 130 8.35 8.66 13.32
C TYR A 130 9.24 8.31 12.12
N SER A 131 8.84 7.31 11.33
CA SER A 131 9.59 6.87 10.16
C SER A 131 9.61 7.92 9.04
N SER A 132 8.50 8.62 8.77
CA SER A 132 8.45 9.71 7.80
C SER A 132 9.43 10.84 8.17
N GLY A 133 9.52 11.17 9.46
CA GLY A 133 10.48 12.14 9.98
C GLY A 133 11.94 11.73 9.79
N LEU A 134 12.26 10.44 9.92
CA LEU A 134 13.60 9.91 9.60
C LEU A 134 13.87 9.96 8.09
N ALA A 135 12.88 9.61 7.26
CA ALA A 135 13.00 9.66 5.81
C ALA A 135 13.23 11.10 5.29
N LEU A 136 12.52 12.09 5.83
CA LEU A 136 12.73 13.52 5.50
C LEU A 136 14.15 13.97 5.85
N GLN A 137 14.65 13.57 7.02
CA GLN A 137 16.02 13.88 7.44
C GLN A 137 17.06 13.21 6.53
N ALA A 138 16.81 11.97 6.11
CA ALA A 138 17.67 11.25 5.16
C ALA A 138 17.69 11.91 3.77
N MET A 139 16.62 12.59 3.35
CA MET A 139 16.60 13.41 2.13
C MET A 139 17.27 14.79 2.32
N GLY A 140 17.90 15.06 3.47
CA GLY A 140 18.56 16.33 3.76
C GLY A 140 17.62 17.46 4.19
N VAL A 141 16.32 17.19 4.33
CA VAL A 141 15.33 18.18 4.75
C VAL A 141 15.35 18.32 6.27
N ARG A 142 16.08 19.32 6.77
CA ARG A 142 16.23 19.59 8.22
C ARG A 142 15.01 20.34 8.78
N ILE A 143 13.92 19.61 9.02
CA ILE A 143 12.71 20.14 9.67
C ILE A 143 12.69 19.74 11.15
N ARG A 144 12.18 20.63 12.02
CA ARG A 144 11.96 20.31 13.44
C ARG A 144 10.94 19.17 13.53
N ARG A 145 11.20 18.14 14.34
CA ARG A 145 10.32 16.96 14.49
C ARG A 145 8.84 17.32 14.69
N SER A 146 8.55 18.36 15.49
CA SER A 146 7.18 18.84 15.73
C SER A 146 6.48 19.34 14.45
N LEU A 147 7.21 19.96 13.52
CA LEU A 147 6.66 20.44 12.25
C LEU A 147 6.42 19.29 11.27
N SER A 148 7.31 18.28 11.21
CA SER A 148 7.07 17.09 10.38
C SER A 148 5.80 16.36 10.83
N VAL A 149 5.64 16.15 12.14
CA VAL A 149 4.43 15.55 12.72
C VAL A 149 3.19 16.40 12.40
N LEU A 150 3.29 17.72 12.47
CA LEU A 150 2.17 18.62 12.15
C LEU A 150 1.78 18.54 10.67
N VAL A 151 2.75 18.54 9.76
CA VAL A 151 2.49 18.41 8.32
C VAL A 151 1.86 17.07 8.00
N ASP A 152 2.39 15.98 8.53
CA ASP A 152 1.84 14.63 8.35
C ASP A 152 0.40 14.55 8.90
N GLY A 153 0.17 15.10 10.11
CA GLY A 153 -1.15 15.15 10.71
C GLY A 153 -2.16 15.99 9.92
N VAL A 154 -1.76 17.16 9.42
CA VAL A 154 -2.62 18.03 8.60
C VAL A 154 -2.96 17.35 7.27
N LEU A 155 -1.98 16.74 6.61
CA LEU A 155 -2.20 16.00 5.36
C LEU A 155 -3.11 14.79 5.59
N ALA A 156 -2.88 14.02 6.65
CA ALA A 156 -3.71 12.87 7.01
C ALA A 156 -5.16 13.29 7.31
N VAL A 157 -5.36 14.37 8.08
CA VAL A 157 -6.69 14.91 8.38
C VAL A 157 -7.35 15.42 7.11
N ALA A 158 -6.64 16.18 6.26
CA ALA A 158 -7.19 16.69 5.00
C ALA A 158 -7.62 15.55 4.07
N LEU A 159 -6.80 14.52 3.92
CA LEU A 159 -7.12 13.35 3.10
C LEU A 159 -8.28 12.55 3.69
N THR A 160 -8.36 12.42 5.02
CA THR A 160 -9.47 11.76 5.70
C THR A 160 -10.78 12.53 5.51
N LEU A 161 -10.75 13.85 5.65
CA LEU A 161 -11.92 14.71 5.42
C LEU A 161 -12.37 14.65 3.95
N TYR A 162 -11.43 14.64 3.00
CA TYR A 162 -11.75 14.42 1.60
C TYR A 162 -12.44 13.06 1.39
N ALA A 163 -11.88 11.99 1.96
CA ALA A 163 -12.40 10.63 1.85
C ALA A 163 -13.79 10.45 2.49
N LEU A 164 -14.16 11.28 3.47
CA LEU A 164 -15.45 11.21 4.17
C LEU A 164 -16.51 12.16 3.59
N LEU A 165 -16.10 13.33 3.11
CA LEU A 165 -17.03 14.41 2.72
C LEU A 165 -17.23 14.52 1.21
N VAL A 166 -16.27 14.05 0.42
CA VAL A 166 -16.26 14.23 -1.04
C VAL A 166 -16.42 12.91 -1.78
N SER A 167 -15.81 11.84 -1.27
CA SER A 167 -15.82 10.51 -1.90
C SER A 167 -16.38 9.42 -0.96
N ASN A 168 -16.52 8.20 -1.48
CA ASN A 168 -16.70 7.03 -0.65
C ASN A 168 -15.35 6.66 0.00
N PHE A 169 -15.36 6.49 1.31
CA PHE A 169 -14.14 6.19 2.08
C PHE A 169 -13.47 4.89 1.62
N LEU A 170 -14.23 3.80 1.44
CA LEU A 170 -13.69 2.50 1.05
C LEU A 170 -13.09 2.54 -0.36
N ASP A 171 -13.73 3.24 -1.29
CA ASP A 171 -13.19 3.43 -2.63
C ASP A 171 -11.89 4.23 -2.58
N THR A 172 -11.86 5.30 -1.77
CA THR A 172 -10.68 6.15 -1.63
C THR A 172 -9.50 5.37 -1.06
N VAL A 173 -9.73 4.60 0.01
CA VAL A 173 -8.72 3.72 0.61
C VAL A 173 -8.23 2.71 -0.42
N SER A 174 -9.13 2.03 -1.13
CA SER A 174 -8.77 1.03 -2.14
C SER A 174 -7.90 1.62 -3.25
N ASN A 175 -8.26 2.81 -3.75
CA ASN A 175 -7.48 3.53 -4.76
C ASN A 175 -6.09 3.90 -4.23
N VAL A 176 -5.98 4.40 -2.99
CA VAL A 176 -4.68 4.73 -2.38
C VAL A 176 -3.80 3.49 -2.22
N LEU A 177 -4.37 2.35 -1.83
CA LEU A 177 -3.63 1.09 -1.72
C LEU A 177 -3.15 0.60 -3.09
N GLN A 178 -3.96 0.73 -4.14
CA GLN A 178 -3.54 0.40 -5.50
C GLN A 178 -2.44 1.35 -6.03
N LEU A 179 -2.56 2.65 -5.81
CA LEU A 179 -1.52 3.63 -6.16
C LEU A 179 -0.20 3.34 -5.44
N THR A 180 -0.29 2.96 -4.17
CA THR A 180 0.85 2.50 -3.37
C THR A 180 1.55 1.34 -4.06
N VAL A 181 0.82 0.34 -4.55
CA VAL A 181 1.41 -0.80 -5.28
C VAL A 181 2.08 -0.36 -6.58
N VAL A 182 1.41 0.49 -7.37
CA VAL A 182 1.91 0.97 -8.67
C VAL A 182 3.26 1.69 -8.54
N LEU A 183 3.48 2.40 -7.43
CA LEU A 183 4.71 3.15 -7.19
C LEU A 183 5.74 2.36 -6.38
N LEU A 184 5.34 1.81 -5.23
CA LEU A 184 6.26 1.15 -4.30
C LEU A 184 6.66 -0.25 -4.79
N GLY A 185 5.82 -0.95 -5.54
CA GLY A 185 6.14 -2.25 -6.13
C GLY A 185 7.41 -2.19 -6.99
N PRO A 186 7.43 -1.38 -8.05
CA PRO A 186 8.63 -1.13 -8.86
C PRO A 186 9.83 -0.63 -8.05
N SER A 187 9.60 0.32 -7.13
CA SER A 187 10.66 0.91 -6.29
C SER A 187 11.37 -0.14 -5.43
N MET A 188 10.61 -0.99 -4.75
CA MET A 188 11.14 -2.09 -3.93
C MET A 188 11.79 -3.18 -4.77
N ALA A 189 11.25 -3.46 -5.96
CA ALA A 189 11.84 -4.42 -6.88
C ALA A 189 13.23 -3.98 -7.36
N ILE A 190 13.40 -2.69 -7.69
CA ILE A 190 14.71 -2.11 -8.06
C ILE A 190 15.67 -2.16 -6.88
N TYR A 191 15.23 -1.77 -5.69
CA TYR A 191 16.05 -1.84 -4.47
C TYR A 191 16.56 -3.25 -4.20
N ALA A 192 15.67 -4.26 -4.26
CA ALA A 192 16.04 -5.65 -4.08
C ALA A 192 16.97 -6.16 -5.20
N ALA A 193 16.69 -5.78 -6.46
CA ALA A 193 17.52 -6.15 -7.60
C ALA A 193 18.92 -5.55 -7.51
N ASP A 194 19.06 -4.29 -7.08
CA ASP A 194 20.37 -3.65 -6.91
C ASP A 194 21.21 -4.39 -5.87
N ILE A 195 20.63 -4.71 -4.71
CA ILE A 195 21.32 -5.47 -3.66
C ILE A 195 21.74 -6.84 -4.18
N LEU A 196 20.86 -7.53 -4.90
CA LEU A 196 21.15 -8.88 -5.41
C LEU A 196 22.25 -8.87 -6.49
N LEU A 197 22.15 -7.95 -7.46
CA LEU A 197 23.10 -7.82 -8.56
C LEU A 197 24.48 -7.36 -8.06
N ARG A 198 24.52 -6.47 -7.06
CA ARG A 198 25.76 -6.04 -6.39
C ARG A 198 26.26 -7.02 -5.33
N ARG A 199 25.51 -8.12 -5.09
CA ARG A 199 25.80 -9.13 -4.04
C ARG A 199 25.98 -8.52 -2.66
N ASN A 200 25.21 -7.48 -2.36
CA ASN A 200 25.28 -6.70 -1.13
C ASN A 200 26.69 -6.15 -0.81
N ARG A 201 27.51 -5.91 -1.83
CA ARG A 201 28.85 -5.32 -1.67
C ARG A 201 28.72 -3.80 -1.72
N TYR A 202 28.43 -3.21 -0.57
CA TYR A 202 28.38 -1.77 -0.40
C TYR A 202 29.47 -1.30 0.57
N ASP A 203 30.07 -0.16 0.27
CA ASP A 203 30.93 0.56 1.19
C ASP A 203 30.08 1.61 1.92
N GLY A 204 29.87 1.40 3.23
CA GLY A 204 29.00 2.23 4.07
C GLY A 204 29.41 3.71 4.08
N PRO A 205 30.68 4.04 4.41
CA PRO A 205 31.21 5.40 4.25
C PRO A 205 31.02 5.99 2.86
N ALA A 206 31.16 5.20 1.80
CA ALA A 206 31.00 5.69 0.45
C ALA A 206 29.54 6.09 0.12
N LEU A 207 28.56 5.44 0.75
CA LEU A 207 27.13 5.75 0.60
C LEU A 207 26.74 7.11 1.22
N SER A 208 27.49 7.61 2.20
CA SER A 208 27.22 8.91 2.83
C SER A 208 27.89 10.10 2.13
N VAL A 209 28.65 9.85 1.05
CA VAL A 209 29.28 10.92 0.25
C VAL A 209 28.28 11.49 -0.74
N GLU A 210 27.46 12.43 -0.26
CA GLU A 210 26.48 13.19 -1.05
C GLU A 210 27.13 14.40 -1.76
N ALA A 211 28.23 14.18 -2.47
CA ALA A 211 28.97 15.25 -3.15
C ALA A 211 29.42 14.84 -4.56
N PRO A 212 29.62 15.81 -5.48
CA PRO A 212 30.22 15.55 -6.79
C PRO A 212 31.52 14.77 -6.67
N GLY A 213 31.59 13.61 -7.35
CA GLY A 213 32.73 12.70 -7.29
C GLY A 213 32.58 11.52 -6.32
N GLY A 214 31.52 11.50 -5.49
CA GLY A 214 31.14 10.33 -4.71
C GLY A 214 30.75 9.16 -5.61
N PRO A 215 31.07 7.90 -5.25
CA PRO A 215 30.80 6.73 -6.09
C PRO A 215 29.29 6.50 -6.33
N PHE A 216 28.45 6.96 -5.41
CA PHE A 216 26.99 6.92 -5.49
C PHE A 216 26.34 8.29 -5.77
N TRP A 217 27.12 9.30 -6.15
CA TRP A 217 26.59 10.59 -6.60
C TRP A 217 26.06 10.54 -8.04
N TYR A 218 26.54 9.58 -8.84
CA TYR A 218 26.14 9.40 -10.25
C TYR A 218 26.25 10.72 -11.05
N THR A 219 25.23 11.06 -11.85
CA THR A 219 25.21 12.25 -12.70
C THR A 219 24.28 13.29 -12.09
N GLY A 220 24.85 14.22 -11.32
CA GLY A 220 24.10 15.29 -10.67
C GLY A 220 23.25 14.81 -9.48
N GLY A 221 23.70 13.78 -8.75
CA GLY A 221 22.96 13.20 -7.63
C GLY A 221 21.95 12.13 -8.03
N VAL A 222 21.79 11.84 -9.32
CA VAL A 222 20.75 10.93 -9.84
C VAL A 222 21.36 9.73 -10.55
N ASN A 223 20.97 8.53 -10.10
CA ASN A 223 21.18 7.29 -10.85
C ASN A 223 20.15 7.17 -11.97
N TRP A 224 20.52 7.57 -13.19
CA TRP A 224 19.64 7.48 -14.36
C TRP A 224 19.23 6.05 -14.70
N ASP A 225 20.07 5.05 -14.44
CA ASP A 225 19.74 3.64 -14.68
C ASP A 225 18.58 3.21 -13.74
N GLY A 226 18.62 3.63 -12.47
CA GLY A 226 17.55 3.41 -11.50
C GLY A 226 16.29 4.25 -11.80
N ALA A 227 16.46 5.52 -12.13
CA ALA A 227 15.34 6.42 -12.42
C ALA A 227 14.55 5.97 -13.66
N THR A 228 15.24 5.56 -14.72
CA THR A 228 14.60 5.03 -15.93
C THR A 228 13.91 3.69 -15.66
N ALA A 229 14.54 2.78 -14.90
CA ALA A 229 13.90 1.53 -14.50
C ALA A 229 12.62 1.77 -13.67
N LEU A 230 12.63 2.77 -12.78
CA LEU A 230 11.47 3.16 -11.99
C LEU A 230 10.35 3.68 -12.88
N VAL A 231 10.65 4.60 -13.81
CA VAL A 231 9.67 5.14 -14.76
C VAL A 231 9.08 4.04 -15.64
N VAL A 232 9.91 3.09 -16.11
CA VAL A 232 9.44 1.95 -16.92
C VAL A 232 8.52 1.04 -16.09
N GLY A 233 8.92 0.68 -14.88
CA GLY A 233 8.14 -0.18 -14.00
C GLY A 233 6.81 0.45 -13.58
N THR A 234 6.84 1.69 -13.08
CA THR A 234 5.63 2.43 -12.68
C THR A 234 4.74 2.75 -13.88
N GLY A 235 5.32 3.07 -15.04
CA GLY A 235 4.58 3.26 -16.28
C GLY A 235 3.84 1.99 -16.69
N ALA A 236 4.52 0.85 -16.70
CA ALA A 236 3.90 -0.44 -17.02
C ALA A 236 2.81 -0.82 -16.01
N ALA A 237 3.07 -0.65 -14.70
CA ALA A 237 2.06 -0.88 -13.67
C ALA A 237 0.83 0.01 -13.90
N SER A 238 1.03 1.27 -14.24
CA SER A 238 -0.05 2.22 -14.56
C SER A 238 -0.83 1.85 -15.83
N LEU A 239 -0.24 1.11 -16.78
CA LEU A 239 -0.97 0.63 -17.95
C LEU A 239 -1.86 -0.58 -17.62
N CYS A 240 -1.51 -1.33 -16.59
CA CYS A 240 -2.13 -2.59 -16.16
C CYS A 240 -3.03 -2.47 -14.94
N VAL A 241 -3.08 -1.30 -14.29
CA VAL A 241 -3.88 -1.09 -13.08
C VAL A 241 -5.37 -0.98 -13.40
N ASN A 242 -6.20 -1.54 -12.53
CA ASN A 242 -7.65 -1.37 -12.59
C ASN A 242 -8.17 -0.82 -11.26
N THR A 243 -8.34 0.51 -11.22
CA THR A 243 -8.86 1.25 -10.06
C THR A 243 -10.23 1.86 -10.40
N GLN A 244 -11.01 2.23 -9.39
CA GLN A 244 -12.30 2.91 -9.60
C GLN A 244 -12.13 4.29 -10.27
N LEU A 245 -10.99 4.95 -10.03
CA LEU A 245 -10.68 6.27 -10.60
C LEU A 245 -10.09 6.17 -12.02
N TYR A 246 -9.38 5.08 -12.30
CA TYR A 246 -8.60 4.93 -13.52
C TYR A 246 -8.35 3.45 -13.83
N THR A 247 -8.71 3.06 -15.05
CA THR A 247 -8.37 1.75 -15.63
C THR A 247 -7.36 1.96 -16.76
N GLY A 248 -6.22 1.29 -16.66
CA GLY A 248 -5.18 1.33 -17.68
C GLY A 248 -5.61 0.65 -18.99
N PRO A 249 -5.03 1.03 -20.14
CA PRO A 249 -5.41 0.48 -21.44
C PRO A 249 -5.17 -1.03 -21.55
N VAL A 250 -4.14 -1.58 -20.89
CA VAL A 250 -3.87 -3.02 -20.88
C VAL A 250 -4.89 -3.74 -20.00
N ALA A 251 -5.24 -3.17 -18.84
CA ALA A 251 -6.32 -3.71 -18.00
C ALA A 251 -7.66 -3.74 -18.75
N ARG A 252 -7.99 -2.69 -19.52
CA ARG A 252 -9.20 -2.66 -20.35
C ARG A 252 -9.19 -3.74 -21.43
N ALA A 253 -8.04 -4.01 -22.04
CA ALA A 253 -7.90 -5.06 -23.06
C ALA A 253 -7.97 -6.49 -22.47
N LEU A 254 -7.75 -6.65 -21.17
CA LEU A 254 -7.80 -7.91 -20.43
C LEU A 254 -9.07 -8.05 -19.59
N ASP A 255 -10.19 -7.44 -20.03
CA ASP A 255 -11.48 -7.49 -19.34
C ASP A 255 -11.44 -7.05 -17.86
N GLY A 256 -10.53 -6.13 -17.52
CA GLY A 256 -10.42 -5.56 -16.18
C GLY A 256 -9.45 -6.28 -15.24
N VAL A 257 -8.72 -7.30 -15.69
CA VAL A 257 -7.72 -7.98 -14.84
C VAL A 257 -6.59 -7.01 -14.49
N ASP A 258 -6.38 -6.77 -13.19
CA ASP A 258 -5.30 -5.93 -12.68
C ASP A 258 -3.97 -6.71 -12.65
N LEU A 259 -3.05 -6.34 -13.53
CA LEU A 259 -1.71 -6.93 -13.57
C LEU A 259 -0.62 -5.93 -13.15
N ALA A 260 -0.98 -4.83 -12.51
CA ALA A 260 -0.04 -3.76 -12.15
C ALA A 260 1.13 -4.25 -11.31
N LEU A 261 0.84 -5.08 -10.29
CA LEU A 261 1.85 -5.62 -9.39
C LEU A 261 2.89 -6.50 -10.13
N PRO A 262 2.53 -7.61 -10.78
CA PRO A 262 3.52 -8.47 -11.43
C PRO A 262 4.22 -7.78 -12.61
N THR A 263 3.51 -7.00 -13.41
CA THR A 263 4.11 -6.32 -14.58
C THR A 263 5.05 -5.20 -14.16
N GLY A 264 4.67 -4.41 -13.17
CA GLY A 264 5.50 -3.34 -12.61
C GLY A 264 6.81 -3.86 -12.02
N ILE A 265 6.74 -4.91 -11.20
CA ILE A 265 7.92 -5.54 -10.61
C ILE A 265 8.82 -6.13 -11.71
N ALA A 266 8.26 -6.94 -12.60
CA ALA A 266 9.05 -7.65 -13.61
C ALA A 266 9.78 -6.67 -14.55
N LEU A 267 9.08 -5.63 -15.03
CA LEU A 267 9.66 -4.66 -15.96
C LEU A 267 10.63 -3.70 -15.29
N ALA A 268 10.40 -3.34 -14.02
CA ALA A 268 11.37 -2.58 -13.24
C ALA A 268 12.69 -3.34 -13.08
N VAL A 269 12.63 -4.61 -12.69
CA VAL A 269 13.81 -5.48 -12.51
C VAL A 269 14.52 -5.71 -13.85
N ALA A 270 13.78 -6.02 -14.91
CA ALA A 270 14.35 -6.26 -16.23
C ALA A 270 15.05 -5.00 -16.77
N ALA A 271 14.39 -3.84 -16.71
CA ALA A 271 14.98 -2.58 -17.13
C ALA A 271 16.23 -2.25 -16.31
N TYR A 272 16.15 -2.42 -14.98
CA TYR A 272 17.31 -2.16 -14.12
C TYR A 272 18.47 -3.09 -14.43
N ALA A 273 18.23 -4.39 -14.58
CA ALA A 273 19.27 -5.38 -14.88
C ALA A 273 19.94 -5.15 -16.23
N ILE A 274 19.19 -4.69 -17.25
CA ILE A 274 19.73 -4.35 -18.57
C ILE A 274 20.57 -3.07 -18.52
N LEU A 275 20.11 -2.07 -17.77
CA LEU A 275 20.75 -0.76 -17.71
C LEU A 275 21.91 -0.72 -16.73
N LEU A 276 21.91 -1.60 -15.72
CA LEU A 276 22.94 -1.66 -14.69
C LEU A 276 24.29 -1.94 -15.36
N ARG A 277 25.10 -0.89 -15.45
CA ARG A 277 26.47 -1.03 -15.92
C ARG A 277 27.31 -1.59 -14.76
N PRO A 278 28.01 -2.73 -14.94
CA PRO A 278 29.00 -3.18 -13.97
C PRO A 278 30.06 -2.08 -13.86
N ARG A 279 30.06 -1.36 -12.74
CA ARG A 279 31.14 -0.42 -12.44
C ARG A 279 32.12 -1.14 -11.51
N PRO A 280 33.43 -1.08 -11.81
CA PRO A 280 34.47 -1.69 -11.00
C PRO A 280 34.51 -1.10 -9.59
#